data_AF-A0A9E1L6N1-F1
#
_entry.id   AF-A0A9E1L6N1-F1
#
_cell.length_a   1.000
_cell.length_b   1.000
_cell.length_c   1.000
_cell.angle_alpha   90.00
_cell.angle_beta   90.00
_cell.angle_gamma   90.00
#
_symmetry.space_group_name_H-M   'P 1'
#
loop_
_entity.id
_entity.type
_entity.pdbx_description
1 polymer ?
#
loop_
_entity_poly.entity_id
_entity_poly.type
_entity_poly.pdbx_seq_one_letter_code
_entity_poly.pdbx_strand_id
1 'polypeptide(L)'
;GCDVGKMFRRDVGIWDAELFDFESVYGTDLGLDKAQRLNYHQTLMTHAMLFTGVDVHDGVATKWRVENSWGEEEVGEKGFHAMNDSWFDEYMFEVAIEKKYLSSELLAAWDEEPTVLSPWDPMGSLAK
;
A
#
# COMPACT_ATOMS: atom_id res chain seq x y z
N GLY A 1 -5.47 -3.27 2.24
CA GLY A 1 -5.37 -2.78 0.86
C GLY A 1 -4.48 -1.55 0.78
N CYS A 2 -4.43 -0.96 -0.41
CA CYS A 2 -3.48 0.08 -0.79
C CYS A 2 -4.06 1.05 -1.83
N ASP A 3 -3.35 2.13 -2.12
CA ASP A 3 -3.62 2.99 -3.28
C ASP A 3 -2.81 2.56 -4.51
N VAL A 4 -3.28 1.52 -5.21
CA VAL A 4 -2.51 0.82 -6.26
C VAL A 4 -2.07 1.70 -7.43
N GLY A 5 -2.75 2.82 -7.66
CA GLY A 5 -2.46 3.71 -8.78
C GLY A 5 -1.28 4.65 -8.56
N LYS A 6 -0.78 4.78 -7.33
CA LYS A 6 0.33 5.70 -7.01
C LYS A 6 1.67 5.08 -7.36
N MET A 7 2.56 5.89 -7.95
CA MET A 7 3.94 5.52 -8.27
C MET A 7 4.10 4.07 -8.78
N PHE A 8 3.31 3.76 -9.82
CA PHE A 8 3.14 2.41 -10.33
C PHE A 8 3.44 2.33 -11.84
N ARG A 9 4.25 1.35 -12.24
CA ARG A 9 4.44 0.98 -13.65
C ARG A 9 3.77 -0.36 -13.92
N ARG A 10 2.60 -0.30 -14.57
CA ARG A 10 1.72 -1.45 -14.82
C ARG A 10 2.32 -2.50 -15.75
N ASP A 11 3.00 -2.06 -16.80
CA ASP A 11 3.60 -2.90 -17.83
C ASP A 11 4.69 -3.82 -17.27
N VAL A 12 5.53 -3.31 -16.36
CA VAL A 12 6.62 -4.08 -15.73
C VAL A 12 6.27 -4.59 -14.33
N GLY A 13 5.15 -4.14 -13.78
CA GLY A 13 4.63 -4.58 -12.48
C GLY A 13 5.46 -4.13 -11.28
N ILE A 14 5.89 -2.87 -11.27
CA ILE A 14 6.74 -2.30 -10.21
C ILE A 14 6.03 -1.15 -9.50
N TRP A 15 6.05 -1.20 -8.16
CA TRP A 15 5.73 -0.08 -7.27
C TRP A 15 6.99 0.35 -6.52
N ASP A 16 7.29 1.65 -6.56
CA ASP A 16 8.39 2.29 -5.83
C ASP A 16 7.96 3.72 -5.48
N ALA A 17 8.20 4.22 -4.26
CA ALA A 17 7.78 5.57 -3.86
C ALA A 17 8.42 6.69 -4.72
N GLU A 18 9.58 6.45 -5.33
CA GLU A 18 10.33 7.37 -6.17
C GLU A 18 10.36 6.93 -7.65
N LEU A 19 9.39 6.11 -8.08
CA LEU A 19 9.37 5.54 -9.44
C LEU A 19 9.36 6.60 -10.55
N PHE A 20 8.74 7.75 -10.29
CA PHE A 20 8.64 8.86 -11.23
C PHE A 20 9.10 10.16 -10.58
N ASP A 21 10.09 10.80 -11.19
CA ASP A 21 10.62 12.10 -10.78
C ASP A 21 9.74 13.24 -11.32
N PHE A 22 8.53 13.37 -10.78
CA PHE A 22 7.59 14.44 -11.18
C PHE A 22 8.09 15.82 -10.79
N GLU A 23 8.78 15.95 -9.66
CA GLU A 23 9.22 17.24 -9.13
C GLU A 23 10.26 17.90 -10.04
N SER A 24 11.24 17.13 -10.54
CA SER A 24 12.21 17.65 -11.51
C SER A 24 11.55 17.99 -12.85
N VAL A 25 10.56 17.21 -13.30
CA VAL A 25 9.87 17.44 -14.58
C VAL A 25 9.02 18.71 -14.53
N TYR A 26 8.29 18.94 -13.44
CA TYR A 26 7.39 20.08 -13.31
C TYR A 26 8.01 21.29 -12.60
N GLY A 27 9.18 21.13 -11.99
CA GLY A 27 9.87 22.20 -11.27
C GLY A 27 9.15 22.66 -10.00
N THR A 28 8.43 21.76 -9.33
CA THR A 28 7.69 22.05 -8.09
C THR A 28 7.71 20.87 -7.14
N ASP A 29 7.72 21.16 -5.83
CA ASP A 29 7.60 20.19 -4.74
C ASP A 29 6.13 19.75 -4.57
N LEU A 30 5.91 18.45 -4.38
CA LEU A 30 4.60 17.84 -4.15
C LEU A 30 4.27 17.68 -2.65
N GLY A 31 5.28 17.78 -1.77
CA GLY A 31 5.25 18.30 -0.39
C GLY A 31 4.29 17.71 0.66
N LEU A 32 3.40 16.78 0.31
CA LEU A 32 2.40 16.24 1.23
C LEU A 32 2.84 14.92 1.84
N ASP A 33 2.83 14.84 3.18
CA ASP A 33 3.01 13.59 3.89
C ASP A 33 1.78 12.66 3.76
N LYS A 34 1.90 11.41 4.19
CA LYS A 34 0.82 10.40 4.06
C LYS A 34 -0.48 10.83 4.74
N ALA A 35 -0.40 11.43 5.92
CA ALA A 35 -1.59 11.86 6.67
C ALA A 35 -2.29 13.04 5.97
N GLN A 36 -1.51 14.01 5.49
CA GLN A 36 -2.03 15.11 4.69
C GLN A 36 -2.66 14.59 3.39
N ARG A 37 -2.00 13.68 2.67
CA ARG A 37 -2.56 13.09 1.45
C ARG A 37 -3.90 12.37 1.72
N LEU A 38 -4.04 11.71 2.88
CA LEU A 38 -5.30 11.09 3.29
C LEU A 38 -6.37 12.16 3.61
N ASN A 39 -6.04 13.16 4.42
CA ASN A 39 -6.94 14.24 4.85
C ASN A 39 -7.45 15.11 3.68
N TYR A 40 -6.60 15.34 2.68
CA TYR A 40 -6.95 16.10 1.47
C TYR A 40 -7.44 15.21 0.32
N HIS A 41 -7.72 13.92 0.58
CA HIS A 41 -8.22 12.95 -0.41
C HIS A 41 -7.34 12.80 -1.65
N GLN A 42 -6.03 13.03 -1.52
CA GLN A 42 -5.05 12.78 -2.56
C GLN A 42 -4.73 11.28 -2.68
N THR A 43 -4.80 10.55 -1.55
CA THR A 43 -4.65 9.09 -1.48
C THR A 43 -5.74 8.47 -0.60
N LEU A 44 -6.12 7.24 -0.92
CA LEU A 44 -7.02 6.39 -0.14
C LEU A 44 -6.86 4.92 -0.58
N MET A 45 -7.42 3.96 0.16
CA MET A 45 -7.40 2.57 -0.30
C MET A 45 -8.29 2.40 -1.54
N THR A 46 -7.69 1.95 -2.65
CA THR A 46 -8.39 1.75 -3.92
C THR A 46 -8.44 0.30 -4.34
N HIS A 47 -7.51 -0.55 -3.88
CA HIS A 47 -7.39 -1.94 -4.33
C HIS A 47 -6.87 -2.89 -3.25
N ALA A 48 -7.19 -4.16 -3.40
CA ALA A 48 -6.70 -5.26 -2.57
C ALA A 48 -5.91 -6.26 -3.41
N MET A 49 -4.79 -6.73 -2.86
CA MET A 49 -3.87 -7.69 -3.48
C MET A 49 -3.36 -8.67 -2.42
N LEU A 50 -2.55 -9.64 -2.82
CA LEU A 50 -2.03 -10.67 -1.91
C LEU A 50 -0.49 -10.67 -1.86
N PHE A 51 0.07 -10.55 -0.67
CA PHE A 51 1.50 -10.77 -0.46
C PHE A 51 1.81 -12.27 -0.51
N THR A 52 2.79 -12.66 -1.34
CA THR A 52 3.21 -14.06 -1.54
C THR A 52 4.71 -14.29 -1.28
N GLY A 53 5.45 -13.23 -0.96
CA GLY A 53 6.86 -13.31 -0.59
C GLY A 53 7.41 -11.96 -0.12
N VAL A 54 8.53 -11.99 0.58
CA VAL A 54 9.27 -10.82 1.02
C VAL A 54 10.77 -11.08 0.84
N ASP A 55 11.48 -10.08 0.34
CA ASP A 55 12.93 -10.04 0.25
C ASP A 55 13.49 -9.32 1.48
N VAL A 56 14.34 -10.01 2.24
CA VAL A 56 14.85 -9.53 3.53
C VAL A 56 16.37 -9.49 3.51
N HIS A 57 16.92 -8.31 3.74
CA HIS A 57 18.35 -8.07 3.85
C HIS A 57 18.68 -7.56 5.26
N ASP A 58 19.58 -8.25 5.97
CA ASP A 58 19.98 -7.92 7.34
C ASP A 58 18.81 -7.75 8.33
N GLY A 59 17.74 -8.51 8.13
CA GLY A 59 16.53 -8.47 8.94
C GLY A 59 15.54 -7.36 8.58
N VAL A 60 15.82 -6.57 7.54
CA VAL A 60 14.96 -5.49 7.05
C VAL A 60 14.31 -5.93 5.74
N ALA A 61 12.99 -5.75 5.64
CA ALA A 61 12.27 -5.96 4.38
C ALA A 61 12.72 -4.92 3.36
N THR A 62 12.96 -5.34 2.12
CA THR A 62 13.35 -4.41 1.06
C THR A 62 12.32 -4.40 -0.07
N LYS A 63 11.69 -5.54 -0.34
CA LYS A 63 10.69 -5.70 -1.40
C LYS A 63 9.71 -6.80 -1.05
N TRP A 64 8.50 -6.66 -1.58
CA TRP A 64 7.40 -7.58 -1.41
C TRP A 64 6.98 -8.14 -2.76
N ARG A 65 6.79 -9.45 -2.83
CA ARG A 65 6.18 -10.11 -3.99
C ARG A 65 4.68 -10.08 -3.82
N VAL A 66 3.98 -9.53 -4.81
CA VAL A 66 2.54 -9.30 -4.76
C VAL A 66 1.89 -10.05 -5.91
N GLU A 67 0.88 -10.86 -5.59
CA GLU A 67 -0.04 -11.46 -6.56
C GLU A 67 -1.21 -10.50 -6.79
N ASN A 68 -1.47 -10.21 -8.06
CA ASN A 68 -2.56 -9.33 -8.48
C ASN A 68 -3.63 -10.11 -9.27
N SER A 69 -4.80 -9.49 -9.47
CA SER A 69 -5.99 -10.13 -10.04
C SER A 69 -6.35 -9.64 -11.45
N TRP A 70 -5.35 -9.15 -12.19
CA TRP A 70 -5.54 -8.55 -13.53
C TRP A 70 -5.12 -9.44 -14.70
N GLY A 71 -4.89 -10.73 -14.46
CA GLY A 71 -4.46 -11.70 -15.47
C GLY A 71 -2.94 -11.74 -15.66
N GLU A 72 -2.47 -12.62 -16.55
CA GLU A 72 -1.04 -12.91 -16.73
C GLU A 72 -0.38 -12.19 -17.92
N GLU A 73 -1.17 -11.82 -18.94
CA GLU A 73 -0.63 -11.50 -20.28
C GLU A 73 -0.12 -10.06 -20.43
N GLU A 74 -0.67 -9.10 -19.67
CA GLU A 74 -0.43 -7.65 -19.91
C GLU A 74 0.17 -6.90 -18.72
N VAL A 75 0.39 -7.57 -17.58
CA VAL A 75 0.76 -6.90 -16.32
C VAL A 75 1.79 -7.68 -15.52
N GLY A 76 2.87 -7.00 -15.16
CA GLY A 76 3.95 -7.58 -14.36
C GLY A 76 4.56 -8.84 -14.97
N GLU A 77 5.03 -9.73 -14.10
CA GLU A 77 5.57 -11.04 -14.47
C GLU A 77 4.52 -12.10 -14.14
N LYS A 78 3.72 -12.50 -15.13
CA LYS A 78 2.65 -13.50 -15.00
C LYS A 78 1.66 -13.17 -13.88
N GLY A 79 1.21 -11.91 -13.81
CA GLY A 79 0.29 -11.43 -12.77
C GLY A 79 0.94 -11.16 -11.41
N PHE A 80 2.25 -11.38 -11.27
CA PHE A 80 3.01 -11.00 -10.09
C PHE A 80 3.74 -9.68 -10.30
N HIS A 81 3.88 -8.96 -9.19
CA HIS A 81 4.46 -7.64 -9.13
C HIS A 81 5.51 -7.56 -8.02
N ALA A 82 6.43 -6.60 -8.14
CA ALA A 82 7.39 -6.23 -7.11
C ALA A 82 7.00 -4.89 -6.50
N MET A 83 6.84 -4.86 -5.18
CA MET A 83 6.57 -3.64 -4.41
C MET A 83 7.77 -3.36 -3.52
N ASN A 84 8.46 -2.25 -3.72
CA ASN A 84 9.53 -1.84 -2.81
C ASN A 84 8.96 -1.41 -1.46
N ASP A 85 9.74 -1.61 -0.39
CA ASP A 85 9.31 -1.29 0.98
C ASP A 85 9.00 0.20 1.16
N SER A 86 9.72 1.07 0.44
CA SER A 86 9.42 2.51 0.37
C SER A 86 7.98 2.81 -0.07
N TRP A 87 7.45 2.02 -1.01
CA TRP A 87 6.08 2.18 -1.48
C TRP A 87 5.07 1.65 -0.46
N PHE A 88 5.40 0.56 0.23
CA PHE A 88 4.59 0.01 1.31
C PHE A 88 4.33 1.10 2.36
N ASP A 89 5.38 1.79 2.80
CA ASP A 89 5.28 2.86 3.79
C ASP A 89 4.35 4.00 3.36
N GLU A 90 4.36 4.38 2.09
CA GLU A 90 3.63 5.56 1.61
C GLU A 90 2.17 5.28 1.23
N TYR A 91 1.85 4.07 0.72
CA TYR A 91 0.57 3.80 0.04
C TYR A 91 -0.16 2.52 0.48
N MET A 92 0.38 1.74 1.42
CA MET A 92 -0.39 0.69 2.11
C MET A 92 -1.18 1.25 3.29
N PHE A 93 -2.42 0.80 3.49
CA PHE A 93 -3.28 1.25 4.60
C PHE A 93 -3.71 0.12 5.53
N GLU A 94 -3.88 -1.09 4.99
CA GLU A 94 -4.43 -2.20 5.76
C GLU A 94 -3.80 -3.53 5.33
N VAL A 95 -3.57 -4.40 6.30
CA VAL A 95 -3.20 -5.80 6.10
C VAL A 95 -4.09 -6.68 6.96
N ALA A 96 -4.47 -7.85 6.43
CA ALA A 96 -5.19 -8.87 7.19
C ALA A 96 -4.18 -9.91 7.68
N ILE A 97 -4.14 -10.11 9.00
CA ILE A 97 -3.17 -11.02 9.66
C ILE A 97 -3.95 -11.96 10.60
N GLU A 98 -3.51 -13.22 10.69
CA GLU A 98 -4.08 -14.15 11.68
C GLU A 98 -3.78 -13.68 13.12
N LYS A 99 -4.81 -13.69 13.98
CA LYS A 99 -4.70 -13.25 15.39
C LYS A 99 -3.54 -13.86 16.17
N LYS A 100 -3.14 -15.10 15.84
CA LYS A 100 -2.03 -15.81 16.51
C LYS A 100 -0.66 -15.13 16.33
N TYR A 101 -0.52 -14.22 15.35
CA TYR A 101 0.70 -13.46 15.10
C TYR A 101 0.71 -12.08 15.76
N LEU A 102 -0.41 -11.66 16.37
CA LEU A 102 -0.51 -10.35 17.01
C LEU A 102 0.18 -10.36 18.38
N SER A 103 0.78 -9.23 18.75
CA SER A 103 1.30 -9.02 20.10
C SER A 103 0.15 -9.00 21.12
N SER A 104 0.47 -9.20 22.39
CA SER A 104 -0.51 -9.08 23.48
C SER A 104 -1.14 -7.69 23.55
N GLU A 105 -0.39 -6.65 23.19
CA GLU A 105 -0.87 -5.27 23.12
C GLU A 105 -1.93 -5.09 22.03
N LEU A 106 -1.67 -5.58 20.81
CA LEU A 106 -2.63 -5.51 19.71
C LEU A 106 -3.87 -6.36 19.97
N LEU A 107 -3.72 -7.50 20.64
CA LEU A 107 -4.86 -8.32 21.07
C LEU A 107 -5.72 -7.62 22.12
N ALA A 108 -5.13 -6.88 23.06
CA ALA A 108 -5.89 -6.09 24.02
C ALA A 108 -6.65 -4.95 23.34
N ALA A 109 -6.00 -4.22 22.42
CA ALA A 109 -6.62 -3.15 21.64
C ALA A 109 -7.81 -3.65 20.79
N TRP A 110 -7.77 -4.91 20.32
CA TRP A 110 -8.87 -5.53 19.57
C TRP A 110 -10.17 -5.64 20.39
N ASP A 111 -10.08 -5.79 21.71
CA ASP A 111 -11.22 -5.97 22.60
C ASP A 111 -11.77 -4.64 23.15
N GLU A 112 -11.19 -3.50 22.78
CA GLU A 112 -11.66 -2.17 23.17
C GLU A 112 -12.91 -1.72 22.38
N GLU A 113 -13.62 -0.72 22.91
CA GLU A 113 -14.75 -0.11 22.20
C GLU A 113 -14.23 0.60 20.93
N PRO A 114 -14.73 0.26 19.73
CA PRO A 114 -14.20 0.80 18.49
C PRO A 114 -14.52 2.29 18.35
N THR A 115 -13.55 3.06 17.85
CA THR A 115 -13.79 4.45 17.45
C THR A 115 -14.67 4.48 16.20
N VAL A 116 -15.86 5.05 16.32
CA VAL A 116 -16.80 5.21 15.20
C VAL A 116 -16.38 6.38 14.33
N LEU A 117 -15.94 6.09 13.10
CA LEU A 117 -15.64 7.10 12.09
C LEU A 117 -16.88 7.46 11.27
N SER A 118 -16.81 8.61 10.58
CA SER A 118 -17.90 9.04 9.68
C SER A 118 -18.01 8.13 8.46
N PRO A 119 -19.19 7.95 7.85
CA PRO A 119 -19.36 7.06 6.68
C PRO A 119 -18.54 7.43 5.44
N TRP A 120 -18.05 8.67 5.35
CA TRP A 120 -17.22 9.18 4.26
C TRP A 120 -15.73 9.28 4.63
N ASP A 121 -15.33 8.73 5.78
CA ASP A 121 -13.94 8.67 6.18
C ASP A 121 -13.11 7.88 5.15
N PRO A 122 -11.93 8.36 4.74
CA PRO A 122 -11.13 7.69 3.71
C PRO A 122 -10.63 6.30 4.14
N MET A 123 -10.57 5.99 5.44
CA MET A 123 -10.26 4.64 5.94
C MET A 123 -11.42 3.65 5.76
N GLY A 124 -12.62 4.13 5.42
CA GLY A 124 -13.76 3.31 5.03
C GLY A 124 -13.86 3.08 3.52
N SER A 125 -12.90 3.54 2.72
CA SER A 125 -12.98 3.36 1.27
C SER A 125 -12.99 1.86 0.93
N LEU A 126 -13.98 1.45 0.14
CA LEU A 126 -14.06 0.10 -0.34
C LEU A 126 -13.19 0.00 -1.59
N ALA A 127 -12.27 -0.97 -1.62
CA ALA A 127 -11.61 -1.37 -2.85
C ALA A 127 -12.70 -1.67 -3.89
N LYS A 128 -12.71 -0.92 -4.99
CA LYS A 128 -13.75 -0.98 -6.03
C LYS A 128 -13.27 -1.77 -7.23
#